data_AF-A0A7K9ZBI4-F1
#
_entry.id   AF-A0A7K9ZBI4-F1
#
_cell.length_a   1.000
_cell.length_b   1.000
_cell.length_c   1.000
_cell.angle_alpha   90.00
_cell.angle_beta   90.00
_cell.angle_gamma   90.00
#
_symmetry.space_group_name_H-M   'P 1'
#
loop_
_entity.id
_entity.type
_entity.pdbx_description
1 polymer ?
#
loop_
_entity_poly.entity_id
_entity_poly.type
_entity_poly.pdbx_seq_one_letter_code
_entity_poly.pdbx_strand_id
1 'polypeptide(L)'
;MAAPKVKQDMAPPGGYGPIDYKRHLPRRGLSGGPGASRGGRSGAARPLPRRRRLLIEELEARIALMPLLQAESDRRTLRMLRENLEEEAKIMKDVPGWKV
;
A
#
# COMPACT_ATOMS: atom_id res chain seq x y z
N MET A 1 -21.91 78.03 30.19
CA MET A 1 -23.04 77.57 29.36
C MET A 1 -24.12 77.03 30.30
N ALA A 2 -25.37 77.44 30.13
CA ALA A 2 -26.50 77.03 30.97
C ALA A 2 -26.82 75.53 30.78
N ALA A 3 -27.07 74.79 31.86
CA ALA A 3 -27.39 73.37 31.81
C ALA A 3 -28.83 73.14 31.31
N PRO A 4 -29.07 72.19 30.38
CA PRO A 4 -30.41 71.92 29.84
C PRO A 4 -31.33 71.22 30.86
N LYS A 5 -32.63 71.55 30.82
CA LYS A 5 -33.68 71.14 31.79
C LYS A 5 -34.16 69.68 31.63
N VAL A 6 -33.67 68.92 30.65
CA VAL A 6 -34.08 67.53 30.39
C VAL A 6 -32.85 66.63 30.33
N LYS A 7 -32.85 65.56 31.14
CA LYS A 7 -31.80 64.56 31.17
C LYS A 7 -31.99 63.58 30.02
N GLN A 8 -31.26 63.80 28.92
CA GLN A 8 -31.20 62.86 27.81
C GLN A 8 -30.22 61.72 28.13
N ASP A 9 -30.52 60.52 27.65
CA ASP A 9 -29.60 59.41 27.76
C ASP A 9 -28.49 59.57 26.73
N MET A 10 -27.27 59.77 27.21
CA MET A 10 -26.10 60.09 26.39
C MET A 10 -25.04 59.03 26.62
N ALA A 11 -24.23 58.76 25.59
CA ALA A 11 -23.04 57.95 25.76
C ALA A 11 -22.17 58.55 26.89
N PRO A 12 -21.52 57.69 27.70
CA PRO A 12 -20.72 58.15 28.81
C PRO A 12 -19.62 59.11 28.32
N PRO A 13 -19.23 60.11 29.12
CA PRO A 13 -18.14 61.02 28.76
C PRO A 13 -16.85 60.20 28.60
N GLY A 14 -16.41 60.01 27.35
CA GLY A 14 -15.31 59.11 26.97
C GLY A 14 -15.68 58.03 25.93
N GLY A 15 -16.97 57.85 25.63
CA GLY A 15 -17.46 56.88 24.65
C GLY A 15 -17.42 55.43 25.13
N TYR A 16 -17.85 54.51 24.27
CA TYR A 16 -17.76 53.07 24.55
C TYR A 16 -16.39 52.53 24.17
N GLY A 17 -15.93 51.50 24.89
CA GLY A 17 -14.69 50.81 24.56
C GLY A 17 -14.72 50.20 23.14
N PRO A 18 -13.55 49.96 22.53
CA PRO A 18 -13.48 49.38 21.19
C PRO A 18 -14.12 47.99 21.16
N ILE A 19 -15.02 47.78 20.21
CA ILE A 19 -15.70 46.50 19.99
C ILE A 19 -14.97 45.78 18.87
N ASP A 20 -14.46 44.59 19.15
CA ASP A 20 -13.77 43.76 18.16
C ASP A 20 -14.78 43.20 17.16
N TYR A 21 -14.90 43.86 16.00
CA TYR A 21 -15.79 43.45 14.91
C TYR A 21 -15.10 42.49 13.92
N LYS A 22 -13.79 42.25 14.06
CA LYS A 22 -13.00 41.45 13.12
C LYS A 22 -12.97 39.98 13.53
N ARG A 23 -12.96 39.11 12.52
CA ARG A 23 -12.83 37.66 12.73
C ARG A 23 -11.37 37.28 12.96
N HIS A 24 -11.02 36.94 14.20
CA HIS A 24 -9.70 36.41 14.58
C HIS A 24 -9.68 34.88 14.42
N LEU A 25 -9.17 34.37 13.29
CA LEU A 25 -8.98 32.94 13.10
C LEU A 25 -7.54 32.55 13.45
N PRO A 26 -7.30 31.64 14.43
CA PRO A 26 -5.95 31.25 14.79
C PRO A 26 -5.30 30.49 13.64
N ARG A 27 -4.20 31.01 13.10
CA ARG A 27 -3.38 30.29 12.12
C ARG A 27 -2.66 29.14 12.83
N ARG A 28 -3.23 27.93 12.74
CA ARG A 28 -2.63 26.72 13.30
C ARG A 28 -2.15 25.83 12.15
N GLY A 29 -0.83 25.66 12.03
CA GLY A 29 -0.19 24.85 10.98
C GLY A 29 1.26 25.25 10.75
N LEU A 30 2.07 24.36 10.18
CA LEU A 30 3.43 24.69 9.75
C LEU A 30 3.36 25.64 8.54
N SER A 31 3.98 26.81 8.66
CA SER A 31 4.22 27.68 7.50
C SER A 31 5.32 27.07 6.62
N GLY A 32 4.93 26.25 5.64
CA GLY A 32 5.71 25.96 4.43
C GLY A 32 7.21 25.67 4.59
N GLY A 33 7.63 24.82 5.52
CA GLY A 33 9.01 24.29 5.58
C GLY A 33 9.04 22.81 5.18
N PRO A 34 10.09 22.30 4.49
CA PRO A 34 10.20 20.89 4.12
C PRO A 34 10.53 20.06 5.37
N GLY A 35 9.50 19.77 6.16
CA GLY A 35 9.57 18.93 7.35
C GLY A 35 9.41 17.47 6.99
N ALA A 36 10.42 16.66 7.35
CA ALA A 36 10.38 15.20 7.44
C ALA A 36 10.74 14.33 6.21
N SER A 37 11.81 14.64 5.46
CA SER A 37 12.35 13.68 4.46
C SER A 37 13.63 12.94 4.87
N ARG A 38 14.14 13.14 6.10
CA ARG A 38 15.44 12.57 6.53
C ARG A 38 15.37 11.41 7.53
N GLY A 39 14.27 11.23 8.26
CA GLY A 39 14.15 10.19 9.30
C GLY A 39 13.76 8.79 8.80
N GLY A 40 13.20 8.65 7.60
CA GLY A 40 12.64 7.37 7.13
C GLY A 40 13.69 6.30 6.76
N ARG A 41 14.89 6.71 6.31
CA ARG A 41 15.88 5.77 5.74
C ARG A 41 16.54 4.88 6.80
N SER A 42 16.77 5.40 8.01
CA SER A 42 17.44 4.66 9.09
C SER A 42 16.52 3.61 9.76
N GLY A 43 15.22 3.89 9.86
CA GLY A 43 14.21 2.92 10.31
C GLY A 43 13.96 1.80 9.29
N ALA A 44 13.92 2.15 7.99
CA ALA A 44 13.68 1.21 6.89
C ALA A 44 14.86 0.26 6.61
N ALA A 45 16.09 0.62 6.96
CA ALA A 45 17.28 -0.21 6.72
C ALA A 45 17.41 -1.39 7.72
N ARG A 46 16.91 -1.24 8.95
CA ARG A 46 17.04 -2.23 10.03
C ARG A 46 16.37 -3.60 9.73
N PRO A 47 15.19 -3.70 9.10
CA PRO A 47 14.59 -4.99 8.80
C PRO A 47 15.17 -5.69 7.56
N LEU A 48 15.96 -5.02 6.72
CA LEU A 48 16.41 -5.58 5.43
C LEU A 48 17.28 -6.84 5.57
N PRO A 49 18.28 -6.91 6.47
CA PRO A 49 19.09 -8.11 6.63
C PRO A 49 18.28 -9.30 7.14
N ARG A 50 17.33 -9.04 8.05
CA ARG A 50 16.41 -10.07 8.55
C ARG A 50 15.51 -10.62 7.45
N ARG A 51 14.93 -9.75 6.61
CA ARG A 51 14.12 -10.17 5.45
C ARG A 51 14.93 -11.01 4.46
N ARG A 52 16.21 -10.64 4.22
CA ARG A 52 17.09 -11.41 3.34
C ARG A 52 17.37 -12.81 3.88
N ARG A 53 17.62 -12.95 5.19
CA ARG A 53 17.82 -14.27 5.83
C ARG A 53 16.60 -15.17 5.68
N LEU A 54 15.41 -14.64 5.97
CA LEU A 54 14.15 -15.38 5.81
C LEU A 54 13.91 -15.82 4.36
N LEU A 55 14.23 -14.96 3.39
CA LEU A 55 14.11 -15.31 1.96
C LEU A 55 15.10 -16.40 1.56
N ILE A 56 16.32 -16.40 2.10
CA ILE A 56 17.31 -17.46 1.85
C ILE A 56 16.82 -18.79 2.43
N GLU A 57 16.31 -18.80 3.67
CA GLU A 57 15.73 -19.99 4.30
C GLU A 57 14.56 -20.57 3.48
N GLU A 58 13.68 -19.70 2.98
CA GLU A 58 12.56 -20.11 2.11
C GLU A 58 13.05 -20.71 0.78
N LEU A 59 14.07 -20.10 0.16
CA LEU A 59 14.66 -20.60 -1.08
C LEU A 59 15.37 -21.95 -0.86
N GLU A 60 16.12 -22.10 0.22
CA GLU A 60 16.80 -23.35 0.57
C GLU A 60 15.79 -24.48 0.80
N ALA A 61 14.70 -24.21 1.51
CA ALA A 61 13.61 -25.17 1.69
C ALA A 61 12.98 -25.56 0.35
N ARG A 62 12.78 -24.60 -0.56
CA ARG A 62 12.26 -24.86 -1.89
C ARG A 62 13.21 -25.70 -2.75
N ILE A 63 14.52 -25.40 -2.71
CA ILE A 63 15.54 -26.15 -3.44
C ILE A 63 15.60 -27.59 -2.93
N ALA A 64 15.50 -27.80 -1.61
CA ALA A 64 15.49 -29.14 -1.02
C ALA A 64 14.29 -29.99 -1.48
N LEU A 65 13.11 -29.38 -1.65
CA LEU A 65 11.89 -30.06 -2.11
C LEU A 65 11.80 -30.21 -3.64
N MET A 66 12.56 -29.40 -4.39
CA MET A 66 12.47 -29.33 -5.85
C MET A 66 12.63 -30.68 -6.56
N PRO A 67 13.59 -31.55 -6.20
CA PRO A 67 13.76 -32.84 -6.89
C PRO A 67 12.54 -33.76 -6.74
N LEU A 68 11.88 -33.75 -5.58
CA LEU A 68 10.69 -34.55 -5.33
C LEU A 68 9.51 -34.05 -6.17
N LEU A 69 9.27 -32.75 -6.17
CA LEU A 69 8.21 -32.14 -6.98
C LEU A 69 8.43 -32.35 -8.48
N GLN A 70 9.69 -32.26 -8.93
CA GLN A 70 10.06 -32.53 -10.31
C GLN A 70 9.75 -33.98 -10.69
N ALA A 71 10.12 -34.94 -9.85
CA ALA A 71 9.85 -36.35 -10.10
C ALA A 71 8.34 -36.67 -10.17
N GLU A 72 7.50 -36.03 -9.34
CA GLU A 72 6.05 -36.18 -9.41
C GLU A 72 5.47 -35.59 -10.70
N SER A 73 5.96 -34.41 -11.09
CA SER A 73 5.58 -33.77 -12.36
C SER A 73 5.95 -34.66 -13.55
N ASP A 74 7.17 -35.18 -13.58
CA ASP A 74 7.66 -36.04 -14.66
C ASP A 74 6.86 -37.35 -14.75
N ARG A 75 6.51 -37.97 -13.62
CA ARG A 75 5.63 -39.14 -13.62
C ARG A 75 4.25 -38.83 -14.19
N ARG A 76 3.70 -37.68 -13.83
CA ARG A 76 2.39 -37.23 -14.32
C ARG A 76 2.42 -36.98 -15.83
N THR A 77 3.45 -36.30 -16.35
CA THR A 77 3.56 -36.03 -17.78
C THR A 77 3.72 -37.32 -18.59
N LEU A 78 4.58 -38.23 -18.15
CA LEU A 78 4.76 -39.53 -18.82
C LEU A 78 3.48 -40.35 -18.82
N ARG A 79 2.72 -40.34 -17.73
CA ARG A 79 1.42 -41.01 -17.66
C ARG A 79 0.42 -40.43 -18.66
N MET A 80 0.29 -39.11 -18.71
CA MET A 80 -0.60 -38.44 -19.68
C MET A 80 -0.19 -38.74 -21.12
N LEU A 81 1.11 -38.68 -21.44
CA LEU A 81 1.62 -39.00 -22.77
C LEU A 81 1.32 -40.46 -23.15
N ARG A 82 1.47 -41.38 -22.18
CA ARG A 82 1.14 -42.79 -22.39
C ARG A 82 -0.34 -42.98 -22.71
N GLU A 83 -1.22 -42.38 -21.91
CA GLU A 83 -2.68 -42.44 -22.12
C GLU A 83 -3.05 -41.85 -23.49
N ASN A 84 -2.49 -40.70 -23.87
CA ASN A 84 -2.71 -40.08 -25.18
C ASN A 84 -2.24 -40.97 -26.33
N LEU A 85 -1.06 -41.59 -26.25
CA LEU A 85 -0.56 -42.50 -27.28
C LEU A 85 -1.45 -43.73 -27.43
N GLU A 86 -1.96 -44.26 -26.32
CA GLU A 86 -2.88 -45.40 -26.33
C GLU A 86 -4.25 -45.05 -26.94
N GLU A 87 -4.74 -43.83 -26.73
CA GLU A 87 -5.94 -43.31 -27.37
C GLU A 87 -5.72 -43.02 -28.85
N GLU A 88 -4.60 -42.38 -29.20
CA GLU A 88 -4.22 -42.08 -30.57
C GLU A 88 -4.10 -43.36 -31.40
N ALA A 89 -3.48 -44.41 -30.86
CA ALA A 89 -3.41 -45.72 -31.51
C ALA A 89 -4.79 -46.31 -31.84
N LYS A 90 -5.78 -46.10 -30.96
CA LYS A 90 -7.17 -46.57 -31.18
C LYS A 90 -7.89 -45.75 -32.22
N ILE A 91 -7.73 -44.42 -32.19
CA ILE A 91 -8.43 -43.49 -33.08
C ILE A 91 -7.86 -43.53 -34.49
N MET A 92 -6.53 -43.61 -34.63
CA MET A 92 -5.83 -43.45 -35.91
C MET A 92 -5.58 -44.77 -36.66
N LYS A 93 -6.17 -45.90 -36.22
CA LYS A 93 -5.92 -47.22 -36.83
C LYS A 93 -6.22 -47.26 -38.33
N ASP A 94 -7.19 -46.48 -38.78
CA ASP A 94 -7.74 -46.53 -40.14
C ASP A 94 -7.09 -45.50 -41.10
N VAL A 95 -6.17 -44.68 -40.60
CA VAL A 95 -5.53 -43.61 -41.39
C VAL A 95 -4.25 -44.15 -42.05
N PRO A 96 -4.19 -44.25 -43.39
CA PRO A 96 -3.01 -44.80 -44.07
C PRO A 96 -1.81 -43.87 -43.92
N GLY A 97 -0.68 -44.43 -43.45
CA GLY A 97 0.59 -43.71 -43.29
C GLY A 97 0.82 -43.06 -41.92
N TRP A 98 -0.13 -43.18 -40.98
CA TRP A 98 0.04 -42.70 -39.61
C TRP A 98 0.98 -43.62 -38.80
N LYS A 99 1.95 -43.04 -38.09
CA LYS A 99 2.89 -43.77 -37.23
C LYS A 99 2.67 -43.35 -35.78
N VAL A 100 2.39 -44.33 -34.94
CA VAL A 100 2.26 -44.19 -33.48
C VAL A 100 3.51 -44.76 -32.82
#